data_AF-A0A2N0Z9X6-F1
#
_entry.id   AF-A0A2N0Z9X6-F1
#
_cell.length_a   1.000
_cell.length_b   1.000
_cell.length_c   1.000
_cell.angle_alpha   90.00
_cell.angle_beta   90.00
_cell.angle_gamma   90.00
#
_symmetry.space_group_name_H-M   'P 1'
#
loop_
_entity.id
_entity.type
_entity.pdbx_description
1 polymer ?
#
loop_
_entity_poly.entity_id
_entity_poly.type
_entity_poly.pdbx_seq_one_letter_code
_entity_poly.pdbx_strand_id
1 'polypeptide(L)'
;MENIEIILTDFNKREIDKLIYNELKLSTLKLRTSHFYDNISEKDLDFFQVNSIEKILSPKGTGNILLEELQLGISLKNVLIVFSFDEQYGDIVFNFPENEILKEEKNDNKERLKKLVLFLADLKRNYDIPKIIIGYEPATDEDTLLIEINNSVTDYDKDIEKIVS
;
A
#
# COMPACT_ATOMS: atom_id res chain seq x y z
N MET A 1 3.46 -16.98 -10.27
CA MET A 1 2.56 -15.83 -10.19
C MET A 1 3.39 -14.72 -9.59
N GLU A 2 3.55 -13.63 -10.31
CA GLU A 2 4.31 -12.48 -9.83
C GLU A 2 3.42 -11.65 -8.90
N ASN A 3 4.06 -10.91 -8.00
CA ASN A 3 3.38 -9.98 -7.11
C ASN A 3 3.64 -8.55 -7.58
N ILE A 4 2.62 -7.72 -7.41
CA ILE A 4 2.73 -6.27 -7.57
C ILE A 4 2.91 -5.65 -6.19
N GLU A 5 3.79 -4.66 -6.11
CA GLU A 5 3.95 -3.79 -4.97
C GLU A 5 3.42 -2.39 -5.28
N ILE A 6 2.75 -1.80 -4.29
CA ILE A 6 2.47 -0.37 -4.23
C ILE A 6 3.21 0.17 -3.01
N ILE A 7 4.10 1.13 -3.21
CA ILE A 7 4.92 1.73 -2.14
C ILE A 7 4.49 3.17 -1.93
N LEU A 8 3.97 3.48 -0.74
CA LEU A 8 3.81 4.85 -0.26
C LEU A 8 5.13 5.28 0.38
N THR A 9 5.93 6.05 -0.36
CA THR A 9 7.28 6.41 0.09
C THR A 9 7.27 7.58 1.07
N ASP A 10 8.19 7.56 2.05
CA ASP A 10 8.40 8.66 2.99
C ASP A 10 7.10 9.14 3.66
N PHE A 11 6.21 8.20 4.01
CA PHE A 11 4.94 8.49 4.64
C PHE A 11 5.15 9.08 6.04
N ASN A 12 4.48 10.18 6.36
CA ASN A 12 4.56 10.79 7.68
C ASN A 12 3.85 9.92 8.72
N LYS A 13 4.63 9.32 9.64
CA LYS A 13 4.13 8.39 10.66
C LYS A 13 2.96 8.94 11.48
N ARG A 14 2.92 10.26 11.72
CA ARG A 14 1.83 10.90 12.49
C ARG A 14 0.45 10.74 11.85
N GLU A 15 0.38 10.48 10.55
CA GLU A 15 -0.88 10.30 9.83
C GLU A 15 -1.29 8.82 9.70
N ILE A 16 -0.49 7.87 10.19
CA ILE A 16 -0.70 6.44 9.89
C ILE A 16 -1.99 5.90 10.52
N ASP A 17 -2.32 6.28 11.74
CA ASP A 17 -3.55 5.84 12.38
C ASP A 17 -4.78 6.32 11.60
N LYS A 18 -4.72 7.55 11.06
CA LYS A 18 -5.79 8.08 10.20
C LYS A 18 -5.89 7.30 8.89
N LEU A 19 -4.78 6.98 8.23
CA LEU A 19 -4.78 6.13 7.03
C LEU A 19 -5.39 4.76 7.34
N ILE A 20 -4.91 4.10 8.40
CA ILE A 20 -5.25 2.71 8.70
C ILE A 20 -6.69 2.55 9.20
N TYR A 21 -7.12 3.39 10.14
CA TYR A 21 -8.42 3.24 10.77
C TYR A 21 -9.54 4.01 10.05
N ASN A 22 -9.26 5.15 9.43
CA ASN A 22 -10.31 5.98 8.83
C ASN A 22 -10.42 5.80 7.32
N GLU A 23 -9.31 5.84 6.59
CA GLU A 23 -9.30 5.74 5.13
C GLU A 23 -9.46 4.28 4.69
N LEU A 24 -8.56 3.40 5.14
CA LEU A 24 -8.54 1.98 4.77
C LEU A 24 -9.49 1.13 5.63
N LYS A 25 -9.91 1.64 6.80
CA LYS A 25 -10.85 1.00 7.72
C LYS A 25 -10.48 -0.44 8.08
N LEU A 26 -9.19 -0.70 8.31
CA LEU A 26 -8.67 -2.06 8.48
C LEU A 26 -9.32 -2.81 9.66
N SER A 27 -9.78 -2.10 10.69
CA SER A 27 -10.50 -2.68 11.84
C SER A 27 -11.85 -3.33 11.48
N THR A 28 -12.38 -3.04 10.30
CA THR A 28 -13.64 -3.62 9.79
C THR A 28 -13.42 -4.76 8.81
N LEU A 29 -12.16 -5.02 8.42
CA LEU A 29 -11.81 -6.01 7.40
C LEU A 29 -11.49 -7.37 8.02
N LYS A 30 -11.51 -8.40 7.17
CA LYS A 30 -11.12 -9.75 7.57
C LYS A 30 -9.61 -9.93 7.45
N LEU A 31 -8.95 -9.95 8.61
CA LEU A 31 -7.52 -10.22 8.73
C LEU A 31 -7.28 -11.73 8.71
N ARG A 32 -6.21 -12.16 8.03
CA ARG A 32 -5.68 -13.53 8.13
C ARG A 32 -4.66 -13.63 9.25
N THR A 33 -3.67 -12.74 9.23
CA THR A 33 -2.60 -12.67 10.22
C THR A 33 -2.12 -11.23 10.35
N SER A 34 -1.46 -10.92 11.46
CA SER A 34 -0.77 -9.65 11.66
C SER A 34 0.41 -9.89 12.58
N HIS A 35 1.43 -9.05 12.50
CA HIS A 35 2.54 -9.11 13.42
C HIS A 35 3.11 -7.72 13.60
N PHE A 36 3.17 -7.29 14.86
CA PHE A 36 3.82 -6.06 15.29
C PHE A 36 4.66 -6.34 16.51
N TYR A 37 5.80 -5.67 16.63
CA TYR A 37 6.63 -5.76 17.82
C TYR A 37 6.50 -4.49 18.66
N ASP A 38 6.02 -4.63 19.90
CA ASP A 38 6.02 -3.54 20.88
C ASP A 38 7.35 -3.49 21.62
N ASN A 39 8.18 -2.52 21.26
CA ASN A 39 9.47 -2.30 21.89
C ASN A 39 9.37 -1.92 23.38
N ILE A 40 8.22 -1.42 23.86
CA ILE A 40 8.06 -1.01 25.26
C ILE A 40 7.78 -2.21 26.16
N SER A 41 6.88 -3.09 25.72
CA SER A 41 6.52 -4.30 26.48
C SER A 41 7.32 -5.54 26.09
N GLU A 42 8.20 -5.42 25.09
CA GLU A 42 9.03 -6.48 24.49
C GLU A 42 8.22 -7.69 24.02
N LYS A 43 7.09 -7.43 23.37
CA LYS A 43 6.13 -8.48 22.96
C LYS A 43 5.63 -8.29 21.55
N ASP A 44 5.33 -9.43 20.94
CA ASP A 44 4.56 -9.48 19.71
C ASP A 44 3.08 -9.18 20.00
N LEU A 45 2.49 -8.37 19.14
CA LEU A 45 1.08 -7.99 19.17
C LEU A 45 0.43 -8.29 17.81
N ASP A 46 -0.79 -8.81 17.87
CA ASP A 46 -1.71 -8.80 16.75
C ASP A 46 -2.34 -7.42 16.57
N PHE A 47 -2.79 -7.11 15.35
CA PHE A 47 -3.40 -5.83 15.00
C PHE A 47 -4.56 -5.44 15.92
N PHE A 48 -5.39 -6.39 16.35
CA PHE A 48 -6.51 -6.12 17.25
C PHE A 48 -6.08 -5.72 18.67
N GLN A 49 -4.82 -5.95 19.04
CA GLN A 49 -4.22 -5.51 20.30
C GLN A 49 -3.54 -4.15 20.16
N VAL A 50 -3.30 -3.69 18.93
CA VAL A 50 -2.66 -2.41 18.65
C VAL A 50 -3.70 -1.30 18.68
N ASN A 51 -3.60 -0.44 19.69
CA ASN A 51 -4.45 0.75 19.84
C ASN A 51 -4.00 1.94 18.98
N SER A 52 -2.72 1.95 18.58
CA SER A 52 -2.11 3.00 17.76
C SER A 52 -0.89 2.42 17.06
N ILE A 53 -0.94 2.39 15.73
CA ILE A 53 0.14 1.95 14.87
C ILE A 53 1.30 2.94 14.97
N GLU A 54 1.02 4.24 15.06
CA GLU A 54 2.04 5.28 15.28
C GLU A 54 2.92 4.95 16.49
N LYS A 55 2.30 4.60 17.63
CA LYS A 55 3.03 4.31 18.87
C LYS A 55 3.88 3.05 18.76
N ILE A 56 3.32 1.99 18.19
CA ILE A 56 4.01 0.71 18.06
C ILE A 56 5.22 0.81 17.12
N LEU A 57 5.11 1.64 16.07
CA LEU A 57 6.20 1.88 15.13
C LEU A 57 7.15 2.99 15.60
N SER A 58 7.02 3.48 16.83
CA SER A 58 7.86 4.54 17.40
C SER A 58 8.87 4.02 18.43
N PRO A 59 10.10 4.59 18.47
CA PRO A 59 10.60 5.61 17.57
C PRO A 59 10.94 5.05 16.20
N LYS A 60 11.25 3.74 16.08
CA LYS A 60 11.48 2.98 14.85
C LYS A 60 10.76 1.65 14.99
N GLY A 61 10.26 1.09 13.90
CA GLY A 61 9.58 -0.19 13.97
C GLY A 61 9.11 -0.69 12.62
N THR A 62 8.86 -2.00 12.59
CA THR A 62 8.25 -2.69 11.47
C THR A 62 7.01 -3.44 11.94
N GLY A 63 6.10 -3.69 11.01
CA GLY A 63 4.93 -4.51 11.26
C GLY A 63 4.31 -4.94 9.96
N ASN A 64 3.44 -5.94 10.02
CA ASN A 64 2.71 -6.39 8.84
C ASN A 64 1.29 -6.85 9.17
N ILE A 65 0.44 -6.78 8.15
CA ILE A 65 -0.94 -7.26 8.19
C ILE A 65 -1.23 -7.98 6.87
N LEU A 66 -1.70 -9.23 6.96
CA LEU A 66 -2.23 -9.95 5.81
C LEU A 66 -3.76 -9.92 5.83
N LEU A 67 -4.34 -9.33 4.79
CA LEU A 67 -5.78 -9.18 4.61
C LEU A 67 -6.31 -10.18 3.58
N GLU A 68 -7.56 -10.63 3.75
CA GLU A 68 -8.24 -11.38 2.70
C GLU A 68 -8.56 -10.49 1.48
N GLU A 69 -8.99 -9.26 1.74
CA GLU A 69 -9.38 -8.29 0.73
C GLU A 69 -9.17 -6.85 1.24
N LEU A 70 -8.77 -5.94 0.35
CA LEU A 70 -8.62 -4.51 0.59
C LEU A 70 -9.22 -3.72 -0.59
N GLN A 71 -9.81 -2.55 -0.31
CA GLN A 71 -10.29 -1.62 -1.32
C GLN A 71 -9.30 -0.46 -1.50
N LEU A 72 -8.69 -0.35 -2.68
CA LEU A 72 -7.81 0.76 -3.09
C LEU A 72 -8.30 1.32 -4.42
N GLY A 73 -9.50 1.89 -4.45
CA GLY A 73 -10.22 2.24 -5.69
C GLY A 73 -10.75 1.02 -6.47
N ILE A 74 -10.11 -0.14 -6.28
CA ILE A 74 -10.54 -1.48 -6.71
C ILE A 74 -10.42 -2.48 -5.56
N SER A 75 -11.17 -3.58 -5.66
CA SER A 75 -11.00 -4.76 -4.79
C SER A 75 -9.72 -5.51 -5.17
N LEU A 76 -8.86 -5.72 -4.18
CA LEU A 76 -7.63 -6.50 -4.23
C LEU A 76 -7.67 -7.59 -3.16
N LYS A 77 -7.37 -8.84 -3.52
CA LYS A 77 -7.33 -9.97 -2.59
C LYS A 77 -5.91 -10.34 -2.17
N ASN A 78 -5.83 -11.00 -1.00
CA ASN A 78 -4.57 -11.51 -0.42
C ASN A 78 -3.49 -10.41 -0.32
N VAL A 79 -3.86 -9.28 0.29
CA VAL A 79 -2.99 -8.12 0.38
C VAL A 79 -2.14 -8.20 1.64
N LEU A 80 -0.83 -8.27 1.47
CA LEU A 80 0.14 -8.08 2.54
C LEU A 80 0.49 -6.59 2.63
N ILE A 81 0.23 -5.99 3.78
CA ILE A 81 0.66 -4.63 4.09
C ILE A 81 1.89 -4.73 4.98
N VAL A 82 2.98 -4.07 4.60
CA VAL A 82 4.21 -3.97 5.39
C VAL A 82 4.44 -2.52 5.76
N PHE A 83 4.70 -2.29 7.04
CA PHE A 83 5.08 -1.00 7.59
C PHE A 83 6.56 -1.06 7.93
N SER A 84 7.34 -0.09 7.48
CA SER A 84 8.74 0.04 7.84
C SER A 84 9.07 1.50 8.09
N PHE A 85 9.22 1.85 9.36
CA PHE A 85 9.45 3.22 9.77
C PHE A 85 10.77 3.38 10.51
N ASP A 86 11.48 4.44 10.15
CA ASP A 86 12.55 5.00 10.95
C ASP A 86 11.95 5.94 12.01
N GLU A 87 12.47 7.15 12.19
CA GLU A 87 12.01 8.12 13.18
C GLU A 87 10.65 8.75 12.83
N GLN A 88 10.62 9.67 11.87
CA GLN A 88 9.40 10.40 11.52
C GLN A 88 8.72 9.85 10.28
N TYR A 89 9.50 9.25 9.38
CA TYR A 89 9.06 8.83 8.06
C TYR A 89 9.28 7.33 7.88
N GLY A 90 8.71 6.79 6.82
CA GLY A 90 8.81 5.38 6.52
C GLY A 90 7.94 4.99 5.36
N ASP A 91 8.10 3.76 4.93
CA ASP A 91 7.39 3.24 3.77
C ASP A 91 6.25 2.34 4.21
N ILE A 92 5.16 2.40 3.45
CA ILE A 92 4.04 1.47 3.53
C ILE A 92 3.95 0.75 2.20
N VAL A 93 4.14 -0.58 2.23
CA VAL A 93 4.11 -1.43 1.04
C VAL A 93 2.86 -2.27 1.04
N PHE A 94 2.11 -2.27 -0.06
CA PHE A 94 1.03 -3.21 -0.33
C PHE A 94 1.51 -4.20 -1.38
N ASN A 95 1.58 -5.48 -1.03
CA ASN A 95 1.96 -6.57 -1.92
C ASN A 95 0.76 -7.48 -2.16
N PHE A 96 0.47 -7.80 -3.42
CA PHE A 96 -0.65 -8.67 -3.81
C PHE A 96 -0.40 -9.34 -5.17
N PRO A 97 -1.11 -10.42 -5.49
CA PRO A 97 -0.96 -11.11 -6.77
C PRO A 97 -1.29 -10.22 -7.98
N GLU A 98 -0.46 -10.29 -9.02
CA GLU A 98 -0.62 -9.50 -10.27
C GLU A 98 -2.02 -9.62 -10.89
N ASN A 99 -2.62 -10.81 -10.84
CA ASN A 99 -3.93 -11.09 -11.43
C ASN A 99 -5.10 -10.33 -10.76
N GLU A 100 -4.87 -9.64 -9.65
CA GLU A 100 -5.83 -8.71 -9.07
C GLU A 100 -5.94 -7.41 -9.89
N ILE A 101 -4.89 -7.05 -10.63
CA ILE A 101 -4.87 -5.94 -11.61
C ILE A 101 -5.01 -6.45 -13.05
N LEU A 102 -4.20 -7.44 -13.44
CA LEU A 102 -4.11 -7.94 -14.81
C LEU A 102 -4.80 -9.29 -14.94
N LYS A 103 -6.12 -9.27 -15.12
CA LYS A 103 -6.91 -10.49 -15.34
C LYS A 103 -6.74 -10.99 -16.78
N GLU A 104 -6.75 -12.32 -16.94
CA GLU A 104 -6.65 -12.97 -18.26
C GLU A 104 -7.79 -12.54 -19.21
N GLU A 105 -8.98 -12.27 -18.68
CA GLU A 105 -10.09 -11.67 -19.42
C GLU A 105 -9.91 -10.15 -19.54
N LYS A 106 -9.11 -9.73 -20.53
CA LYS A 106 -8.57 -8.37 -20.75
C LYS A 106 -9.56 -7.19 -20.75
N ASN A 107 -10.87 -7.41 -20.87
CA ASN A 107 -11.82 -6.34 -21.23
C ASN A 107 -11.99 -5.22 -20.18
N ASP A 108 -11.46 -5.37 -18.95
CA ASP A 108 -11.63 -4.37 -17.88
C ASP A 108 -10.30 -3.93 -17.21
N ASN A 109 -9.13 -4.48 -17.60
CA ASN A 109 -7.86 -4.19 -16.91
C ASN A 109 -7.49 -2.70 -16.95
N LYS A 110 -7.73 -2.03 -18.09
CA LYS A 110 -7.47 -0.59 -18.25
C LYS A 110 -8.27 0.27 -17.28
N GLU A 111 -9.57 0.01 -17.17
CA GLU A 111 -10.46 0.79 -16.29
C GLU A 111 -10.15 0.51 -14.81
N ARG A 112 -9.86 -0.74 -14.46
CA ARG A 112 -9.42 -1.12 -13.11
C ARG A 112 -8.14 -0.40 -12.70
N LEU A 113 -7.13 -0.41 -13.56
CA LEU A 113 -5.86 0.27 -13.28
C LEU A 113 -6.03 1.80 -13.18
N LYS A 114 -6.89 2.40 -14.02
CA LYS A 114 -7.25 3.83 -13.88
C LYS A 114 -7.87 4.14 -12.51
N LYS A 115 -8.82 3.32 -12.04
CA LYS A 115 -9.46 3.51 -10.72
C LYS A 115 -8.45 3.41 -9.57
N LEU A 116 -7.54 2.44 -9.64
CA LEU A 116 -6.47 2.27 -8.67
C LEU A 116 -5.54 3.50 -8.64
N VAL A 117 -5.04 3.91 -9.80
CA VAL A 117 -4.11 5.06 -9.92
C VAL A 117 -4.76 6.36 -9.47
N LEU A 118 -6.02 6.61 -9.82
CA LEU A 118 -6.76 7.79 -9.35
C LEU A 118 -6.92 7.80 -7.83
N PHE A 119 -7.28 6.66 -7.24
CA PHE A 119 -7.38 6.51 -5.78
C PHE A 119 -6.03 6.81 -5.10
N LEU A 120 -4.93 6.26 -5.62
CA LEU A 120 -3.58 6.50 -5.08
C LEU A 120 -3.14 7.96 -5.26
N ALA A 121 -3.45 8.60 -6.38
CA ALA A 121 -3.15 10.01 -6.60
C ALA A 121 -3.90 10.92 -5.62
N ASP A 122 -5.17 10.60 -5.31
CA ASP A 122 -5.94 11.29 -4.28
C ASP A 122 -5.37 11.06 -2.88
N LEU A 123 -4.98 9.82 -2.56
CA LEU A 123 -4.35 9.47 -1.30
C LEU A 123 -3.02 10.21 -1.11
N LYS A 124 -2.19 10.27 -2.15
CA LYS A 124 -0.94 11.06 -2.18
C LYS A 124 -1.20 12.50 -1.77
N ARG A 125 -2.20 13.14 -2.37
CA ARG A 125 -2.57 14.54 -2.10
C ARG A 125 -3.11 14.73 -0.68
N ASN A 126 -3.94 13.80 -0.20
CA ASN A 126 -4.61 13.91 1.11
C ASN A 126 -3.65 13.73 2.29
N TYR A 127 -2.55 13.00 2.08
CA TYR A 127 -1.55 12.66 3.09
C TYR A 127 -0.18 13.31 2.85
N ASP A 128 -0.08 14.19 1.84
CA ASP A 128 1.17 14.84 1.41
C ASP A 128 2.32 13.86 1.19
N ILE A 129 2.02 12.73 0.56
CA ILE A 129 3.01 11.69 0.27
C ILE A 129 3.90 12.20 -0.87
N PRO A 130 5.25 12.18 -0.73
CA PRO A 130 6.14 12.68 -1.79
C PRO A 130 5.93 11.94 -3.11
N LYS A 131 5.89 10.61 -3.04
CA LYS A 131 5.80 9.72 -4.20
C LYS A 131 5.09 8.41 -3.85
N ILE A 132 4.35 7.87 -4.82
CA ILE A 132 3.84 6.49 -4.79
C ILE A 132 4.41 5.73 -5.99
N ILE A 133 4.89 4.51 -5.74
CA ILE A 133 5.48 3.62 -6.75
C ILE A 133 4.57 2.41 -6.94
N ILE A 134 4.36 1.98 -8.18
CA ILE A 134 3.70 0.72 -8.53
C ILE A 134 4.63 -0.08 -9.43
N GLY A 135 4.91 -1.33 -9.10
CA GLY A 135 5.81 -2.19 -9.88
C GLY A 135 5.76 -3.66 -9.48
N TYR A 136 6.48 -4.51 -10.21
CA TYR A 136 6.72 -5.89 -9.79
C TYR A 136 7.76 -5.92 -8.66
N GLU A 137 7.66 -6.86 -7.73
CA GLU A 137 8.59 -6.97 -6.61
C GLU A 137 10.04 -7.31 -7.08
N PRO A 138 11.07 -6.50 -6.73
CA PRO A 138 11.01 -5.23 -5.98
C PRO A 138 10.65 -4.04 -6.88
N ALA A 139 9.61 -3.26 -6.52
CA ALA A 139 9.07 -2.20 -7.40
C ALA A 139 9.96 -0.97 -7.56
N THR A 140 11.06 -0.89 -6.81
CA THR A 140 12.03 0.21 -6.87
C THR A 140 13.03 0.09 -8.01
N ASP A 141 13.14 -1.09 -8.63
CA ASP A 141 14.07 -1.33 -9.73
C ASP A 141 13.52 -0.72 -11.03
N GLU A 142 14.40 -0.16 -11.87
CA GLU A 142 13.99 0.58 -13.07
C GLU A 142 13.25 -0.29 -14.10
N ASP A 143 13.55 -1.59 -14.15
CA ASP A 143 12.96 -2.56 -15.08
C ASP A 143 11.65 -3.19 -14.58
N THR A 144 11.37 -3.09 -13.28
CA THR A 144 10.13 -3.59 -12.65
C THR A 144 9.12 -2.49 -12.35
N LEU A 145 9.53 -1.22 -12.43
CA LEU A 145 8.68 -0.04 -12.28
C LEU A 145 7.61 0.05 -13.38
N LEU A 146 6.35 0.16 -12.98
CA LEU A 146 5.21 0.30 -13.90
C LEU A 146 4.67 1.72 -13.93
N ILE A 147 4.40 2.31 -12.76
CA ILE A 147 3.84 3.66 -12.64
C ILE A 147 4.49 4.38 -11.45
N GLU A 148 4.92 5.63 -11.69
CA GLU A 148 5.34 6.55 -10.63
C GLU A 148 4.34 7.71 -10.51
N ILE A 149 3.72 7.86 -9.34
CA ILE A 149 2.80 8.95 -9.02
C ILE A 149 3.55 9.98 -8.19
N ASN A 150 3.95 11.08 -8.83
CA ASN A 150 4.70 12.18 -8.23
C ASN A 150 4.08 13.53 -8.61
N ASN A 151 4.68 14.64 -8.17
CA ASN A 151 4.16 15.99 -8.46
C ASN A 151 4.37 16.46 -9.91
N SER A 152 5.17 15.75 -10.70
CA SER A 152 5.48 16.10 -12.10
C SER A 152 4.53 15.46 -13.12
N VAL A 153 3.85 14.38 -12.76
CA VAL A 153 2.95 13.64 -13.65
C VAL A 153 1.50 13.97 -13.32
N THR A 154 0.74 14.43 -14.31
CA THR A 154 -0.68 14.77 -14.17
C THR A 154 -1.61 13.85 -14.96
N ASP A 155 -1.05 12.97 -15.81
CA ASP A 155 -1.78 12.04 -16.66
C ASP A 155 -1.00 10.72 -16.74
N TYR A 156 -1.70 9.62 -16.42
CA TYR A 156 -1.14 8.27 -16.36
C TYR A 156 -1.64 7.38 -17.51
N ASP A 157 -2.47 7.90 -18.43
CA ASP A 157 -3.13 7.09 -19.46
C ASP A 157 -2.14 6.34 -20.36
N LYS A 158 -0.99 6.96 -20.69
CA LYS A 158 0.05 6.32 -21.51
C LYS A 158 0.72 5.14 -20.81
N ASP A 159 1.02 5.27 -19.52
CA ASP A 159 1.68 4.20 -18.78
C ASP A 159 0.70 3.06 -18.53
N ILE A 160 -0.55 3.38 -18.20
CA ILE A 160 -1.65 2.42 -18.13
C ILE A 160 -1.82 1.68 -19.45
N GLU A 161 -1.77 2.37 -20.60
CA GLU A 161 -1.89 1.75 -21.92
C GLU A 161 -0.77 0.76 -22.22
N LYS A 162 0.48 1.08 -21.87
CA LYS A 162 1.63 0.17 -22.06
C LYS A 162 1.51 -1.12 -21.24
N ILE A 163 0.92 -1.03 -20.05
CA ILE A 163 0.78 -2.17 -19.13
C ILE A 163 -0.28 -3.15 -19.63
N VAL A 164 -1.37 -2.65 -20.20
CA VAL A 164 -2.53 -3.49 -20.58
C VAL A 164 -2.52 -3.98 -22.04
N SER A 165 -1.64 -3.40 -22.88
CA SER A 165 -1.46 -3.79 -24.29
C SER A 165 -0.77 -5.15 -24.41
#